data_AF-A0A519S1G2-F1
#
_entry.id   AF-A0A519S1G2-F1
#
_cell.length_a   1.000
_cell.length_b   1.000
_cell.length_c   1.000
_cell.angle_alpha   90.00
_cell.angle_beta   90.00
_cell.angle_gamma   90.00
#
_symmetry.space_group_name_H-M   'P 1'
#
loop_
_entity.id
_entity.type
_entity.pdbx_description
1 polymer ?
#
loop_
_entity_poly.entity_id
_entity_poly.type
_entity_poly.pdbx_seq_one_letter_code
_entity_poly.pdbx_strand_id
1 'polypeptide(L)'
;MKNNNRHFVKASLLKASTVIEFEDILDFCRYAEQHASKEFFSLSKNSKFAVLTNGVIVQIASNDYQCPEDYKKALQSGFPNASDYYKAFEAGITKFEEYDLIQKCGISDKHLYDEIQKQGFLEGFEKYNEYLKQEDSIKTDVPPANPYKLYLHARDCGFKNFKHFFEALQGGFTNAKEHTVAQEKGYNNLADYKEGIGNGFLDARVYKHAKEMGVKTFQQLLQKDNLELAYPELTHDQNVCLFLLSKLEQGKKASVNKLNSLLNESLEEYKDPETKKLFGWFTTALGSKKKLAPFLQENENVRRFGTYDADGEFFEVNAIKDRSVVIDGSNV
;
A
#
# COMPACT_ATOMS: atom_id res chain seq x y z
N MET A 1 28.43 41.59 5.43
CA MET A 1 29.44 41.08 6.38
C MET A 1 30.80 41.62 5.95
N LYS A 2 31.48 42.40 6.80
CA LYS A 2 32.86 42.82 6.51
C LYS A 2 33.74 41.58 6.53
N ASN A 3 34.40 41.28 5.42
CA ASN A 3 35.47 40.28 5.37
C ASN A 3 36.61 40.82 6.25
N ASN A 4 36.59 40.46 7.53
CA ASN A 4 37.74 40.68 8.39
C ASN A 4 38.81 39.69 7.93
N ASN A 5 39.69 40.15 7.04
CA ASN A 5 40.90 39.45 6.62
C ASN A 5 41.80 39.29 7.85
N ARG A 6 41.52 38.28 8.67
CA ARG A 6 42.36 37.84 9.78
C ARG A 6 43.35 36.84 9.23
N HIS A 7 44.63 37.04 9.53
CA HIS A 7 45.72 36.19 9.07
C HIS A 7 46.00 35.12 10.14
N PHE A 8 45.88 33.85 9.74
CA PHE A 8 46.16 32.71 10.60
C PHE A 8 47.55 32.15 10.31
N VAL A 9 48.42 32.15 11.32
CA VAL A 9 49.80 31.68 11.21
C VAL A 9 49.99 30.48 12.13
N LYS A 10 50.43 29.35 11.58
CA LYS A 10 50.89 28.22 12.39
C LYS A 10 52.23 28.59 13.02
N ALA A 11 52.31 28.56 14.35
CA ALA A 11 53.50 28.96 15.08
C ALA A 11 53.77 28.00 16.25
N SER A 12 55.00 28.04 16.76
CA SER A 12 55.39 27.37 17.99
C SER A 12 55.88 28.43 18.98
N LEU A 13 55.34 28.41 20.19
CA LEU A 13 55.80 29.28 21.26
C LEU A 13 57.09 28.70 21.86
N LEU A 14 58.23 29.37 21.66
CA LEU A 14 59.52 28.95 22.20
C LEU A 14 59.76 29.46 23.62
N LYS A 15 59.49 30.76 23.86
CA LYS A 15 59.60 31.41 25.18
C LYS A 15 58.77 32.71 25.17
N ALA A 16 58.05 32.97 26.25
CA ALA A 16 57.40 34.26 26.50
C ALA A 16 57.58 34.68 27.96
N SER A 17 57.80 35.97 28.18
CA SER A 17 57.95 36.56 29.52
C SER A 17 56.60 36.83 30.18
N THR A 18 55.52 37.01 29.40
CA THR A 18 54.18 37.30 29.92
C THR A 18 53.13 36.66 29.01
N VAL A 19 52.30 35.80 29.60
CA VAL A 19 51.20 35.11 28.93
C VAL A 19 49.93 35.32 29.74
N ILE A 20 48.86 35.75 29.10
CA ILE A 20 47.52 35.82 29.66
C ILE A 20 46.67 34.75 28.98
N GLU A 21 46.00 33.92 29.77
CA GLU A 21 45.12 32.88 29.27
C GLU A 21 43.67 33.24 29.56
N PHE A 22 42.84 33.22 28.52
CA PHE A 22 41.41 33.44 28.63
C PHE A 22 40.69 32.10 28.84
N GLU A 23 39.66 32.13 29.68
CA GLU A 23 38.79 30.97 29.94
C GLU A 23 37.60 30.92 28.97
N ASP A 24 37.17 32.07 28.44
CA ASP A 24 36.01 32.19 27.55
C ASP A 24 36.40 32.72 26.15
N ILE A 25 35.89 32.05 25.11
CA ILE A 25 36.18 32.37 23.71
C ILE A 25 35.55 33.67 23.25
N LEU A 26 34.40 34.06 23.82
CA LEU A 26 33.75 35.32 23.46
C LEU A 26 34.54 36.50 24.01
N ASP A 27 35.06 36.39 25.22
CA ASP A 27 35.94 37.39 25.83
C ASP A 27 37.29 37.47 25.12
N PHE A 28 37.90 36.35 24.76
CA PHE A 28 39.11 36.33 23.94
C PHE A 28 38.89 37.04 22.58
N CYS A 29 37.79 36.71 21.89
CA CYS A 29 37.45 37.35 20.62
C CYS A 29 37.17 38.86 20.80
N ARG A 30 36.48 39.26 21.87
CA ARG A 30 36.18 40.67 22.17
C ARG A 30 37.47 41.44 22.45
N TYR A 31 38.39 40.86 23.21
CA TYR A 31 39.71 41.44 23.47
C TYR A 31 40.49 41.67 22.17
N ALA A 32 40.61 40.63 21.33
CA ALA A 32 41.32 40.73 20.06
C ALA A 32 40.69 41.79 19.11
N GLU A 33 39.36 41.93 19.14
CA GLU A 33 38.64 42.95 18.39
C GLU A 33 38.91 44.37 18.91
N GLN A 34 38.89 44.58 20.23
CA GLN A 34 39.18 45.87 20.86
C GLN A 34 40.62 46.35 20.60
N HIS A 35 41.57 45.42 20.53
CA HIS A 35 42.97 45.71 20.24
C HIS A 35 43.31 45.69 18.74
N ALA A 36 42.29 45.59 17.87
CA ALA A 36 42.44 45.56 16.42
C ALA A 36 43.46 44.50 15.92
N SER A 37 43.58 43.38 16.64
CA SER A 37 44.49 42.29 16.29
C SER A 37 44.05 41.65 14.97
N LYS A 38 44.94 41.67 13.97
CA LYS A 38 44.70 41.06 12.65
C LYS A 38 45.41 39.72 12.46
N GLU A 39 46.42 39.44 13.28
CA GLU A 39 47.23 38.23 13.22
C GLU A 39 46.88 37.32 14.39
N PHE A 40 46.46 36.10 14.07
CA PHE A 40 46.16 35.04 15.02
C PHE A 40 47.14 33.90 14.81
N PHE A 41 47.71 33.41 15.91
CA PHE A 41 48.63 32.30 15.93
C PHE A 41 47.88 31.03 16.33
N SER A 42 48.01 29.98 15.53
CA SER A 42 47.63 28.61 15.92
C SER A 42 48.88 27.93 16.46
N LEU A 43 48.89 27.71 17.79
CA LEU A 43 50.03 27.16 18.52
C LEU A 43 49.93 25.63 18.51
N SER A 44 50.55 25.00 17.51
CA SER A 44 50.37 23.58 17.17
C SER A 44 50.79 22.59 18.27
N LYS A 45 51.70 22.98 19.16
CA LYS A 45 52.17 22.11 20.26
C LYS A 45 51.20 22.04 21.44
N ASN A 46 50.33 23.04 21.59
CA ASN A 46 49.53 23.22 22.80
C ASN A 46 48.03 23.28 22.53
N SER A 47 47.59 23.13 21.27
CA SER A 47 46.19 23.30 20.84
C SER A 47 45.60 24.61 21.39
N LYS A 48 46.27 25.73 21.08
CA LYS A 48 45.82 27.07 21.51
C LYS A 48 45.77 28.05 20.35
N PHE A 49 44.85 28.99 20.44
CA PHE A 49 44.90 30.23 19.66
C PHE A 49 45.61 31.30 20.48
N ALA A 50 46.34 32.19 19.81
CA ALA A 50 47.00 33.30 20.47
C ALA A 50 47.03 34.57 19.61
N VAL A 51 47.10 35.72 20.26
CA VAL A 51 47.37 37.03 19.66
C VAL A 51 48.49 37.72 20.44
N LEU A 52 49.34 38.47 19.74
CA LEU A 52 50.39 39.27 20.37
C LEU A 52 49.91 40.71 20.51
N THR A 53 49.84 41.22 21.73
CA THR A 53 49.42 42.61 22.01
C THR A 53 50.41 43.27 22.96
N ASN A 54 51.08 44.34 22.52
CA ASN A 54 52.04 45.11 23.32
C ASN A 54 53.12 44.25 24.02
N GLY A 55 53.62 43.21 23.33
CA GLY A 55 54.63 42.29 23.90
C GLY A 55 54.08 41.21 24.84
N VAL A 56 52.78 41.19 25.09
CA VAL A 56 52.09 40.14 25.87
C VAL A 56 51.42 39.16 24.92
N ILE A 57 51.60 37.86 25.17
CA ILE A 57 50.86 36.83 24.46
C ILE A 57 49.55 36.59 25.18
N VAL A 58 48.45 36.77 24.46
CA VAL A 58 47.12 36.43 24.94
C VAL A 58 46.68 35.17 24.23
N GLN A 59 46.28 34.14 24.97
CA GLN A 59 45.96 32.83 24.42
C GLN A 59 44.67 32.22 24.97
N ILE A 60 44.12 31.24 24.27
CA ILE A 60 42.99 30.42 24.67
C ILE A 60 43.13 29.00 24.11
N ALA A 61 42.57 28.00 24.78
CA ALA A 61 42.46 26.65 24.23
C ALA A 61 41.68 26.66 22.89
N SER A 62 42.20 25.94 21.89
CA SER A 62 41.54 25.86 20.58
C SER A 62 40.40 24.86 20.57
N ASN A 63 40.35 23.91 21.51
CA ASN A 63 39.33 22.86 21.61
C ASN A 63 39.01 22.20 20.25
N ASP A 64 40.08 21.87 19.51
CA ASP A 64 40.06 21.28 18.17
C ASP A 64 39.39 22.09 17.05
N TYR A 65 38.98 23.34 17.31
CA TYR A 65 38.56 24.26 16.28
C TYR A 65 39.75 24.72 15.42
N GLN A 66 39.49 25.02 14.15
CA GLN A 66 40.50 25.50 13.20
C GLN A 66 40.81 26.99 13.40
N CYS A 67 39.82 27.78 13.82
CA CYS A 67 39.99 29.20 14.15
C CYS A 67 39.05 29.66 15.29
N PRO A 68 39.37 30.79 15.96
CA PRO A 68 38.51 31.38 17.00
C PRO A 68 37.10 31.73 16.52
N GLU A 69 36.94 32.10 15.25
CA GLU A 69 35.66 32.45 14.66
C GLU A 69 34.75 31.23 14.51
N ASP A 70 35.31 30.09 14.12
CA ASP A 70 34.57 28.83 14.06
C ASP A 70 34.15 28.41 15.47
N TYR A 71 35.06 28.50 16.45
CA TYR A 71 34.73 28.20 17.85
C TYR A 71 33.60 29.13 18.36
N LYS A 72 33.71 30.44 18.14
CA LYS A 72 32.68 31.41 18.48
C LYS A 72 31.33 31.08 17.81
N LYS A 73 31.32 30.77 16.51
CA LYS A 73 30.11 30.39 15.77
C LYS A 73 29.51 29.10 16.31
N ALA A 74 30.33 28.08 16.56
CA ALA A 74 29.89 26.80 17.09
C ALA A 74 29.16 26.96 18.43
N LEU A 75 29.74 27.74 19.34
CA LEU A 75 29.14 28.04 20.64
C LEU A 75 27.84 28.85 20.52
N GLN A 76 27.79 29.84 19.61
CA GLN A 76 26.57 30.58 19.30
C GLN A 76 25.47 29.71 18.68
N SER A 77 25.86 28.67 17.95
CA SER A 77 24.97 27.67 17.35
C SER A 77 24.67 26.48 18.26
N GLY A 78 25.18 26.47 19.49
CA GLY A 78 24.92 25.45 20.51
C GLY A 78 25.71 24.14 20.36
N PHE A 79 26.76 24.10 19.52
CA PHE A 79 27.55 22.89 19.33
C PHE A 79 28.46 22.62 20.54
N PRO A 80 28.47 21.38 21.08
CA PRO A 80 29.25 21.05 22.27
C PRO A 80 30.74 20.85 21.98
N ASN A 81 31.12 20.52 20.73
CA ASN A 81 32.50 20.25 20.34
C ASN A 81 32.76 20.52 18.86
N ALA A 82 34.04 20.64 18.48
CA ALA A 82 34.47 20.95 17.12
C ALA A 82 34.14 19.83 16.11
N SER A 83 34.19 18.57 16.54
CA SER A 83 33.90 17.42 15.67
C SER A 83 32.46 17.47 15.14
N ASP A 84 31.48 17.68 16.02
CA ASP A 84 30.08 17.82 15.64
C ASP A 84 29.83 19.09 14.82
N TYR A 85 30.47 20.20 15.18
CA TYR A 85 30.38 21.45 14.43
C TYR A 85 30.82 21.28 12.97
N TYR A 86 31.99 20.70 12.74
CA TYR A 86 32.51 20.55 11.38
C TYR A 86 31.74 19.52 10.57
N LYS A 87 31.30 18.41 11.17
CA LYS A 87 30.40 17.45 10.51
C LYS A 87 29.08 18.09 10.11
N ALA A 88 28.47 18.87 11.01
CA ALA A 88 27.24 19.59 10.72
C ALA A 88 27.43 20.65 9.63
N PHE A 89 28.55 21.38 9.68
CA PHE A 89 28.90 22.38 8.69
C PHE A 89 29.07 21.78 7.28
N GLU A 90 29.78 20.64 7.17
CA GLU A 90 29.90 19.88 5.91
C GLU A 90 28.55 19.41 5.37
N ALA A 91 27.61 19.07 6.27
CA ALA A 91 26.23 18.71 5.92
C ALA A 91 25.30 19.92 5.70
N GLY A 92 25.79 21.16 5.76
CA GLY A 92 24.99 22.37 5.59
C GLY A 92 24.00 22.66 6.75
N ILE A 93 24.29 22.14 7.94
CA ILE A 93 23.49 22.31 9.16
C ILE A 93 24.17 23.35 10.06
N THR A 94 23.43 24.39 10.46
CA THR A 94 23.98 25.55 11.18
C THR A 94 23.64 25.58 12.67
N LYS A 95 22.75 24.71 13.15
CA LYS A 95 22.30 24.63 14.55
C LYS A 95 22.52 23.23 15.10
N PHE A 96 22.98 23.13 16.34
CA PHE A 96 23.21 21.83 16.97
C PHE A 96 21.92 21.04 17.20
N GLU A 97 20.83 21.70 17.61
CA GLU A 97 19.52 21.04 17.81
C GLU A 97 19.03 20.30 16.56
N GLU A 98 19.21 20.91 15.38
CA GLU A 98 18.87 20.31 14.08
C GLU A 98 19.79 19.13 13.76
N TYR A 99 21.10 19.28 14.00
CA TYR A 99 22.08 18.20 13.80
C TYR A 99 21.80 17.00 14.72
N ASP A 100 21.54 17.23 16.01
CA ASP A 100 21.23 16.19 16.99
C ASP A 100 19.95 15.43 16.61
N LEU A 101 18.91 16.14 16.16
CA LEU A 101 17.68 15.53 15.66
C LEU A 101 17.94 14.63 14.43
N ILE A 102 18.69 15.14 13.45
CA ILE A 102 19.06 14.40 12.23
C ILE A 102 19.84 13.12 12.57
N GLN A 103 20.80 13.20 13.48
CA GLN A 103 21.58 12.06 13.94
C GLN A 103 20.73 11.03 14.69
N LYS A 104 19.79 11.48 15.55
CA LYS A 104 18.82 10.58 16.23
C LYS A 104 17.91 9.83 15.26
N CYS A 105 17.60 10.44 14.11
CA CYS A 105 16.88 9.76 13.04
C CYS A 105 17.75 8.77 12.24
N GLY A 106 19.06 8.71 12.50
CA GLY A 106 20.02 7.86 11.80
C GLY A 106 20.36 8.37 10.39
N ILE A 107 20.20 9.67 10.15
CA ILE A 107 20.44 10.33 8.86
C ILE A 107 21.68 11.20 9.00
N SER A 108 22.55 11.23 8.00
CA SER A 108 23.75 12.10 7.99
C SER A 108 23.69 13.18 6.92
N ASP A 109 22.74 13.09 5.99
CA ASP A 109 22.54 14.02 4.87
C ASP A 109 21.28 14.87 5.11
N LYS A 110 21.45 16.19 5.16
CA LYS A 110 20.37 17.14 5.36
C LYS A 110 19.33 17.09 4.24
N HIS A 111 19.74 16.96 2.98
CA HIS A 111 18.81 16.90 1.86
C HIS A 111 17.92 15.66 1.95
N LEU A 112 18.50 14.54 2.39
CA LEU A 112 17.75 13.31 2.63
C LEU A 112 16.77 13.47 3.81
N TYR A 113 17.20 14.14 4.89
CA TYR A 113 16.31 14.45 6.01
C TYR A 113 15.11 15.29 5.56
N ASP A 114 15.34 16.36 4.80
CA ASP A 114 14.29 17.22 4.25
C ASP A 114 13.35 16.43 3.33
N GLU A 115 13.86 15.50 2.52
CA GLU A 115 13.06 14.61 1.68
C GLU A 115 12.16 13.70 2.53
N ILE A 116 12.72 13.03 3.54
CA ILE A 116 12.01 12.12 4.44
C ILE A 116 10.92 12.86 5.21
N GLN A 117 11.22 14.08 5.68
CA GLN A 117 10.27 14.96 6.32
C GLN A 117 9.14 15.35 5.37
N LYS A 118 9.47 15.81 4.16
CA LYS A 118 8.47 16.20 3.14
C LYS A 118 7.57 15.04 2.72
N GLN A 119 8.08 13.81 2.74
CA GLN A 119 7.31 12.60 2.44
C GLN A 119 6.50 12.10 3.64
N GLY A 120 6.59 12.76 4.81
CA GLY A 120 5.78 12.50 6.00
C GLY A 120 6.26 11.32 6.85
N PHE A 121 7.47 10.80 6.63
CA PHE A 121 7.97 9.62 7.35
C PHE A 121 8.43 9.92 8.78
N LEU A 122 8.84 11.16 9.08
CA LEU A 122 9.22 11.55 10.45
C LEU A 122 8.01 11.47 11.38
N GLU A 123 6.96 12.23 11.08
CA GLU A 123 5.69 12.24 11.83
C GLU A 123 4.95 10.89 11.71
N GLY A 124 5.06 10.25 10.54
CA GLY A 124 4.43 8.96 10.28
C GLY A 124 5.00 7.81 11.11
N PHE A 125 6.26 7.89 11.52
CA PHE A 125 6.91 6.83 12.31
C PHE A 125 6.20 6.60 13.65
N GLU A 126 5.70 7.66 14.29
CA GLU A 126 4.91 7.53 15.54
C GLU A 126 3.62 6.76 15.29
N LYS A 127 2.87 7.13 14.24
CA LYS A 127 1.63 6.44 13.83
C LYS A 127 1.86 4.97 13.48
N TYR A 128 2.97 4.68 12.80
CA TYR A 128 3.37 3.31 12.49
C TYR A 128 3.64 2.50 13.77
N ASN A 129 4.36 3.07 14.75
CA ASN A 129 4.62 2.39 16.02
C ASN A 129 3.35 2.20 16.86
N GLU A 130 2.40 3.13 16.82
CA GLU A 130 1.10 2.96 17.47
C GLU A 130 0.30 1.83 16.83
N TYR A 131 0.29 1.76 15.50
CA TYR A 131 -0.39 0.71 14.75
C TYR A 131 0.16 -0.67 15.08
N LEU A 132 1.50 -0.83 15.15
CA LEU A 132 2.13 -2.09 15.55
C LEU A 132 1.80 -2.55 16.98
N LYS A 133 1.43 -1.64 17.88
CA LYS A 133 1.00 -2.00 19.24
C LYS A 133 -0.43 -2.52 19.29
N GLN A 134 -1.25 -2.17 18.31
CA GLN A 134 -2.67 -2.53 18.26
C GLN A 134 -2.92 -3.80 17.43
N GLU A 135 -2.11 -4.02 16.39
CA GLU A 135 -2.21 -5.20 15.54
C GLU A 135 -1.11 -6.23 15.84
N ASP A 136 -1.48 -7.30 16.56
CA ASP A 136 -0.63 -8.48 16.77
C ASP A 136 -0.29 -9.23 15.46
N SER A 137 -1.04 -8.95 14.38
CA SER A 137 -1.01 -9.64 13.09
C SER A 137 0.11 -9.18 12.14
N ILE A 138 0.61 -7.94 12.28
CA ILE A 138 1.63 -7.39 11.37
C ILE A 138 2.99 -7.53 12.03
N LYS A 139 3.42 -8.79 12.16
CA LYS A 139 4.79 -9.11 12.53
C LYS A 139 5.63 -9.06 11.27
N THR A 140 6.14 -7.88 10.93
CA THR A 140 7.40 -7.82 10.16
C THR A 140 8.49 -8.48 11.01
N ASP A 141 9.28 -9.40 10.44
CA ASP A 141 10.31 -10.15 11.19
C ASP A 141 11.27 -9.21 11.98
N VAL A 142 11.47 -7.99 11.48
CA VAL A 142 12.13 -6.91 12.22
C VAL A 142 11.46 -5.57 11.87
N PRO A 143 10.72 -4.91 12.79
CA PRO A 143 10.15 -3.60 12.53
C PRO A 143 11.27 -2.55 12.35
N PRO A 144 11.10 -1.57 11.44
CA PRO A 144 12.10 -0.52 11.25
C PRO A 144 12.42 0.24 12.54
N ALA A 145 13.71 0.34 12.88
CA ALA A 145 14.15 0.92 14.15
C ALA A 145 14.01 2.45 14.24
N ASN A 146 13.88 3.15 13.11
CA ASN A 146 13.79 4.61 13.05
C ASN A 146 13.09 5.07 11.76
N PRO A 147 12.72 6.37 11.64
CA PRO A 147 12.03 6.90 10.47
C PRO A 147 12.78 6.68 9.15
N TYR A 148 14.12 6.72 9.17
CA TYR A 148 14.92 6.51 7.97
C TYR A 148 14.83 5.07 7.46
N LYS A 149 14.93 4.08 8.37
CA LYS A 149 14.74 2.67 8.02
C LYS A 149 13.32 2.40 7.51
N LEU A 150 12.32 3.07 8.07
CA LEU A 150 10.94 2.98 7.57
C LEU A 150 10.81 3.56 6.15
N TYR A 151 11.41 4.72 5.90
CA TYR A 151 11.47 5.33 4.57
C TYR A 151 12.12 4.39 3.53
N LEU A 152 13.27 3.81 3.85
CA LEU A 152 13.96 2.87 2.96
C LEU A 152 13.07 1.66 2.66
N HIS A 153 12.49 1.05 3.68
CA HIS A 153 11.59 -0.09 3.52
C HIS A 153 10.40 0.24 2.62
N ALA A 154 9.74 1.38 2.85
CA ALA A 154 8.61 1.82 2.03
C ALA A 154 9.03 2.06 0.56
N ARG A 155 10.22 2.64 0.33
CA ARG A 155 10.75 2.84 -1.02
C ARG A 155 11.10 1.55 -1.73
N ASP A 156 11.68 0.58 -1.04
CA ASP A 156 11.97 -0.75 -1.59
C ASP A 156 10.68 -1.47 -2.01
N CYS A 157 9.60 -1.24 -1.27
CA CYS A 157 8.25 -1.70 -1.61
C CYS A 157 7.53 -0.85 -2.69
N GLY A 158 8.16 0.21 -3.19
CA GLY A 158 7.65 1.05 -4.28
C GLY A 158 6.77 2.23 -3.85
N PHE A 159 6.66 2.52 -2.55
CA PHE A 159 5.88 3.65 -2.04
C PHE A 159 6.67 4.97 -2.12
N LYS A 160 5.95 6.07 -2.42
CA LYS A 160 6.55 7.40 -2.61
C LYS A 160 6.42 8.33 -1.40
N ASN A 161 5.50 8.03 -0.48
CA ASN A 161 5.26 8.83 0.71
C ASN A 161 4.62 7.96 1.80
N PHE A 162 4.69 8.45 3.04
CA PHE A 162 4.19 7.72 4.20
C PHE A 162 2.69 7.48 4.13
N LYS A 163 1.89 8.45 3.66
CA LYS A 163 0.43 8.31 3.56
C LYS A 163 0.04 7.10 2.71
N HIS A 164 0.57 6.99 1.49
CA HIS A 164 0.27 5.89 0.59
C HIS A 164 0.79 4.55 1.13
N PHE A 165 1.98 4.53 1.76
CA PHE A 165 2.51 3.35 2.43
C PHE A 165 1.59 2.88 3.57
N PHE A 166 1.13 3.80 4.42
CA PHE A 166 0.35 3.48 5.59
C PHE A 166 -1.08 3.04 5.24
N GLU A 167 -1.73 3.70 4.28
CA GLU A 167 -3.02 3.26 3.74
C GLU A 167 -2.94 1.83 3.17
N ALA A 168 -1.88 1.53 2.42
CA ALA A 168 -1.65 0.19 1.88
C ALA A 168 -1.41 -0.85 2.98
N LEU A 169 -0.60 -0.50 3.98
CA LEU A 169 -0.31 -1.35 5.13
C LEU A 169 -1.59 -1.71 5.90
N GLN A 170 -2.48 -0.74 6.14
CA GLN A 170 -3.78 -0.97 6.78
C GLN A 170 -4.69 -1.89 5.97
N GLY A 171 -4.57 -1.87 4.63
CA GLY A 171 -5.24 -2.83 3.75
C GLY A 171 -4.55 -4.20 3.69
N GLY A 172 -3.45 -4.42 4.42
CA GLY A 172 -2.65 -5.65 4.38
C GLY A 172 -1.71 -5.75 3.18
N PHE A 173 -1.54 -4.69 2.40
CA PHE A 173 -0.66 -4.67 1.24
C PHE A 173 0.77 -4.31 1.64
N THR A 174 1.73 -5.10 1.17
CA THR A 174 3.17 -4.85 1.39
C THR A 174 3.86 -4.25 0.17
N ASN A 175 3.18 -4.20 -0.98
CA ASN A 175 3.73 -3.73 -2.25
C ASN A 175 2.86 -2.62 -2.87
N ALA A 176 3.48 -1.53 -3.30
CA ALA A 176 2.77 -0.39 -3.85
C ALA A 176 2.02 -0.70 -5.15
N LYS A 177 2.60 -1.50 -6.05
CA LYS A 177 1.96 -1.86 -7.32
C LYS A 177 0.71 -2.70 -7.09
N GLU A 178 0.80 -3.69 -6.19
CA GLU A 178 -0.35 -4.54 -5.86
C GLU A 178 -1.47 -3.71 -5.23
N HIS A 179 -1.14 -2.82 -4.29
CA HIS A 179 -2.11 -1.90 -3.69
C HIS A 179 -2.78 -1.00 -4.75
N THR A 180 -2.01 -0.38 -5.65
CA THR A 180 -2.57 0.47 -6.71
C THR A 180 -3.50 -0.31 -7.64
N VAL A 181 -3.11 -1.50 -8.08
CA VAL A 181 -3.96 -2.34 -8.95
C VAL A 181 -5.24 -2.79 -8.21
N ALA A 182 -5.14 -3.09 -6.92
CA ALA A 182 -6.32 -3.44 -6.11
C ALA A 182 -7.29 -2.26 -5.98
N GLN A 183 -6.78 -1.06 -5.69
CA GLN A 183 -7.58 0.16 -5.62
C GLN A 183 -8.25 0.52 -6.95
N GLU A 184 -7.53 0.39 -8.08
CA GLU A 184 -8.10 0.60 -9.42
C GLU A 184 -9.29 -0.33 -9.70
N LYS A 185 -9.27 -1.53 -9.12
CA LYS A 185 -10.35 -2.53 -9.20
C LYS A 185 -11.40 -2.38 -8.08
N GLY A 186 -11.24 -1.39 -7.20
CA GLY A 186 -12.17 -1.09 -6.09
C GLY A 186 -11.99 -1.94 -4.83
N TYR A 187 -10.92 -2.73 -4.72
CA TYR A 187 -10.65 -3.54 -3.54
C TYR A 187 -9.92 -2.72 -2.47
N ASN A 188 -10.43 -2.78 -1.23
CA ASN A 188 -9.89 -2.01 -0.10
C ASN A 188 -8.86 -2.79 0.74
N ASN A 189 -8.85 -4.12 0.67
CA ASN A 189 -7.92 -4.97 1.42
C ASN A 189 -7.38 -6.13 0.57
N LEU A 190 -6.19 -6.61 0.92
CA LEU A 190 -5.46 -7.62 0.18
C LEU A 190 -6.17 -8.98 0.17
N ALA A 191 -6.83 -9.35 1.27
CA ALA A 191 -7.52 -10.63 1.40
C ALA A 191 -8.67 -10.73 0.39
N ASP A 192 -9.55 -9.72 0.35
CA ASP A 192 -10.65 -9.65 -0.61
C ASP A 192 -10.14 -9.53 -2.05
N TYR A 193 -9.05 -8.78 -2.28
CA TYR A 193 -8.43 -8.69 -3.61
C TYR A 193 -7.97 -10.07 -4.12
N LYS A 194 -7.22 -10.82 -3.29
CA LYS A 194 -6.73 -12.15 -3.65
C LYS A 194 -7.86 -13.15 -3.84
N GLU A 195 -8.83 -13.16 -2.92
CA GLU A 195 -10.00 -14.04 -2.99
C GLU A 195 -10.86 -13.71 -4.23
N GLY A 196 -11.16 -12.44 -4.47
CA GLY A 196 -11.96 -11.98 -5.60
C GLY A 196 -11.33 -12.31 -6.95
N ILE A 197 -10.05 -11.96 -7.13
CA ILE A 197 -9.33 -12.27 -8.37
C ILE A 197 -9.19 -13.78 -8.57
N GLY A 198 -8.88 -14.54 -7.51
CA GLY A 198 -8.80 -16.00 -7.56
C GLY A 198 -10.12 -16.67 -7.98
N ASN A 199 -11.25 -16.05 -7.62
CA ASN A 199 -12.60 -16.51 -7.98
C ASN A 199 -13.14 -15.91 -9.29
N GLY A 200 -12.30 -15.19 -10.05
CA GLY A 200 -12.63 -14.64 -11.37
C GLY A 200 -13.35 -13.28 -11.34
N PHE A 201 -13.47 -12.63 -10.19
CA PHE A 201 -14.06 -11.29 -10.09
C PHE A 201 -13.00 -10.22 -10.31
N LEU A 202 -13.13 -9.44 -11.39
CA LEU A 202 -12.18 -8.38 -11.73
C LEU A 202 -12.47 -7.04 -11.03
N ASP A 203 -13.72 -6.83 -10.59
CA ASP A 203 -14.22 -5.60 -9.95
C ASP A 203 -14.80 -5.95 -8.57
N ALA A 204 -14.39 -5.19 -7.55
CA ALA A 204 -14.77 -5.43 -6.16
C ALA A 204 -16.28 -5.30 -5.90
N ARG A 205 -17.00 -4.48 -6.68
CA ARG A 205 -18.45 -4.33 -6.57
C ARG A 205 -19.16 -5.60 -6.98
N VAL A 206 -18.72 -6.21 -8.08
CA VAL A 206 -19.28 -7.49 -8.57
C VAL A 206 -18.98 -8.60 -7.56
N TYR A 207 -17.75 -8.62 -7.03
CA TYR A 207 -17.38 -9.56 -5.98
C TYR A 207 -18.22 -9.42 -4.70
N LYS A 208 -18.42 -8.19 -4.24
CA LYS A 208 -19.24 -7.92 -3.05
C LYS A 208 -20.69 -8.37 -3.25
N HIS A 209 -21.26 -8.08 -4.42
CA HIS A 209 -22.59 -8.54 -4.79
C HIS A 209 -22.68 -10.08 -4.80
N ALA A 210 -21.68 -10.76 -5.37
CA ALA A 210 -21.63 -12.22 -5.36
C ALA A 210 -21.56 -12.80 -3.93
N LYS A 211 -20.76 -12.18 -3.04
CA LYS A 211 -20.69 -12.55 -1.62
C LYS A 211 -22.05 -12.41 -0.93
N GLU A 212 -22.76 -11.31 -1.17
CA GLU A 212 -24.11 -11.07 -0.63
C GLU A 212 -25.13 -12.13 -1.10
N MET A 213 -24.94 -12.67 -2.30
CA MET A 213 -25.78 -13.73 -2.88
C MET A 213 -25.31 -15.15 -2.52
N GLY A 214 -24.24 -15.31 -1.74
CA GLY A 214 -23.66 -16.62 -1.40
C GLY A 214 -23.05 -17.36 -2.59
N VAL A 215 -22.61 -16.62 -3.62
CA VAL A 215 -21.99 -17.15 -4.83
C VAL A 215 -20.47 -17.11 -4.70
N LYS A 216 -19.79 -18.23 -4.99
CA LYS A 216 -18.35 -18.35 -4.78
C LYS A 216 -17.50 -17.80 -5.93
N THR A 217 -17.93 -18.01 -7.18
CA THR A 217 -17.12 -17.68 -8.37
C THR A 217 -17.91 -16.85 -9.38
N PHE A 218 -17.20 -16.10 -10.24
CA PHE A 218 -17.83 -15.30 -11.27
C PHE A 218 -18.64 -16.15 -12.27
N GLN A 219 -18.15 -17.37 -12.58
CA GLN A 219 -18.87 -18.32 -13.42
C GLN A 219 -20.21 -18.74 -12.78
N GLN A 220 -20.24 -18.98 -11.47
CA GLN A 220 -21.49 -19.29 -10.76
C GLN A 220 -22.45 -18.10 -10.76
N LEU A 221 -21.95 -16.87 -10.68
CA LEU A 221 -22.78 -15.67 -10.75
C LEU A 221 -23.48 -15.59 -12.12
N LEU A 222 -22.72 -15.77 -13.21
CA LEU A 222 -23.28 -15.81 -14.56
C LEU A 222 -24.32 -16.94 -14.73
N GLN A 223 -24.04 -18.12 -14.18
CA GLN A 223 -25.00 -19.23 -14.19
C GLN A 223 -26.30 -18.86 -13.47
N LYS A 224 -26.21 -18.26 -12.28
CA LYS A 224 -27.37 -17.80 -11.50
C LYS A 224 -28.17 -16.74 -12.24
N ASP A 225 -27.50 -15.68 -12.71
CA ASP A 225 -28.14 -14.58 -13.44
C ASP A 225 -28.88 -15.07 -14.68
N ASN A 226 -28.29 -16.00 -15.44
CA ASN A 226 -28.92 -16.60 -16.62
C ASN A 226 -30.20 -17.38 -16.29
N LEU A 227 -30.23 -18.08 -15.15
CA LEU A 227 -31.43 -18.79 -14.71
C LEU A 227 -32.51 -17.82 -14.22
N GLU A 228 -32.13 -16.77 -13.51
CA GLU A 228 -33.07 -15.79 -12.93
C GLU A 228 -33.65 -14.84 -13.97
N LEU A 229 -32.91 -14.52 -15.05
CA LEU A 229 -33.39 -13.67 -16.14
C LEU A 229 -34.43 -14.35 -17.04
N ALA A 230 -34.33 -15.66 -17.25
CA ALA A 230 -35.15 -16.37 -18.24
C ALA A 230 -36.60 -16.52 -17.79
N TYR A 231 -36.81 -17.06 -16.58
CA TYR A 231 -38.13 -17.17 -15.96
C TYR A 231 -37.98 -16.94 -14.43
N PRO A 232 -38.09 -15.69 -13.97
CA PRO A 232 -37.81 -15.31 -12.58
C PRO A 232 -38.71 -16.00 -11.54
N GLU A 233 -39.93 -16.37 -11.93
CA GLU A 233 -40.94 -16.97 -11.05
C GLU A 233 -40.72 -18.49 -10.83
N LEU A 234 -39.78 -19.10 -11.56
CA LEU A 234 -39.52 -20.52 -11.49
C LEU A 234 -38.28 -20.82 -10.65
N THR A 235 -38.28 -21.99 -10.03
CA THR A 235 -37.07 -22.51 -9.37
C THR A 235 -35.98 -22.85 -10.40
N HIS A 236 -34.73 -22.87 -9.95
CA HIS A 236 -33.59 -23.04 -10.85
C HIS A 236 -33.60 -24.38 -11.58
N ASP A 237 -34.00 -25.49 -10.94
CA ASP A 237 -34.12 -26.79 -11.63
C ASP A 237 -35.22 -26.81 -12.70
N GLN A 238 -36.32 -26.08 -12.49
CA GLN A 238 -37.36 -25.87 -13.50
C GLN A 238 -36.84 -25.08 -14.70
N ASN A 239 -36.03 -24.02 -14.47
CA ASN A 239 -35.40 -23.27 -15.55
C ASN A 239 -34.41 -24.10 -16.35
N VAL A 240 -33.58 -24.91 -15.68
CA VAL A 240 -32.71 -25.88 -16.35
C VAL A 240 -33.54 -26.86 -17.20
N CYS A 241 -34.69 -27.32 -16.70
CA CYS A 241 -35.59 -28.18 -17.46
C CYS A 241 -36.12 -27.47 -18.73
N LEU A 242 -36.57 -26.22 -18.64
CA LEU A 242 -37.01 -25.47 -19.82
C LEU A 242 -35.89 -25.24 -20.84
N PHE A 243 -34.67 -24.91 -20.39
CA PHE A 243 -33.51 -24.79 -21.27
C PHE A 243 -33.20 -26.12 -21.97
N LEU A 244 -33.31 -27.24 -21.26
CA LEU A 244 -33.14 -28.57 -21.83
C LEU A 244 -34.19 -28.86 -22.90
N LEU A 245 -35.46 -28.57 -22.64
CA LEU A 245 -36.54 -28.75 -23.61
C LEU A 245 -36.31 -27.90 -24.87
N SER A 246 -35.78 -26.68 -24.73
CA SER A 246 -35.46 -25.80 -25.86
C SER A 246 -34.38 -26.34 -26.80
N LYS A 247 -33.54 -27.27 -26.32
CA LYS A 247 -32.43 -27.89 -27.06
C LYS A 247 -32.80 -29.25 -27.68
N LEU A 248 -33.98 -29.79 -27.40
CA LEU A 248 -34.41 -31.06 -27.99
C LEU A 248 -34.70 -30.90 -29.47
N GLU A 249 -34.42 -31.96 -30.24
CA GLU A 249 -34.71 -31.97 -31.68
C GLU A 249 -36.22 -31.95 -31.94
N GLN A 250 -36.64 -31.11 -32.90
CA GLN A 250 -38.04 -30.94 -33.25
C GLN A 250 -38.67 -32.24 -33.76
N GLY A 251 -39.94 -32.48 -33.41
CA GLY A 251 -40.69 -33.66 -33.83
C GLY A 251 -40.26 -34.97 -33.14
N LYS A 252 -39.27 -34.94 -32.24
CA LYS A 252 -38.91 -36.11 -31.42
C LYS A 252 -39.77 -36.21 -30.16
N LYS A 253 -40.04 -37.45 -29.79
CA LYS A 253 -40.65 -37.82 -28.50
C LYS A 253 -39.56 -38.21 -27.51
N ALA A 254 -39.61 -37.63 -26.32
CA ALA A 254 -38.72 -37.96 -25.22
C ALA A 254 -39.53 -38.47 -24.02
N SER A 255 -39.25 -39.69 -23.56
CA SER A 255 -39.92 -40.24 -22.37
C SER A 255 -39.53 -39.48 -21.11
N VAL A 256 -40.40 -39.46 -20.09
CA VAL A 256 -40.10 -38.85 -18.78
C VAL A 256 -38.79 -39.38 -18.19
N ASN A 257 -38.52 -40.69 -18.37
CA ASN A 257 -37.26 -41.30 -17.93
C ASN A 257 -36.04 -40.65 -18.61
N LYS A 258 -36.11 -40.46 -19.93
CA LYS A 258 -35.00 -39.87 -20.68
C LYS A 258 -34.82 -38.39 -20.30
N LEU A 259 -35.91 -37.64 -20.17
CA LEU A 259 -35.87 -36.24 -19.74
C LEU A 259 -35.28 -36.09 -18.33
N ASN A 260 -35.66 -36.97 -17.39
CA ASN A 260 -35.11 -36.97 -16.05
C ASN A 260 -33.61 -37.28 -16.04
N SER A 261 -33.13 -38.20 -16.89
CA SER A 261 -31.68 -38.46 -17.07
C SER A 261 -30.95 -37.21 -17.58
N LEU A 262 -31.45 -36.62 -18.67
CA LEU A 262 -30.83 -35.44 -19.28
C LEU A 262 -30.86 -34.22 -18.32
N LEU A 263 -31.93 -34.08 -17.53
CA LEU A 263 -32.03 -33.05 -16.51
C LEU A 263 -30.97 -33.26 -15.43
N ASN A 264 -30.83 -34.47 -14.91
CA ASN A 264 -29.80 -34.78 -13.92
C ASN A 264 -28.39 -34.55 -14.46
N GLU A 265 -28.13 -34.92 -15.72
CA GLU A 265 -26.87 -34.61 -16.42
C GLU A 265 -26.63 -33.10 -16.51
N SER A 266 -27.66 -32.31 -16.84
CA SER A 266 -27.56 -30.84 -16.90
C SER A 266 -27.36 -30.21 -15.51
N LEU A 267 -27.91 -30.81 -14.46
CA LEU A 267 -27.77 -30.35 -13.08
C LEU A 267 -26.35 -30.57 -12.52
N GLU A 268 -25.50 -31.40 -13.14
CA GLU A 268 -24.10 -31.58 -12.73
C GLU A 268 -23.29 -30.28 -12.84
N GLU A 269 -23.63 -29.40 -13.79
CA GLU A 269 -22.97 -28.09 -13.95
C GLU A 269 -23.20 -27.14 -12.77
N TYR A 270 -24.20 -27.44 -11.94
CA TYR A 270 -24.62 -26.63 -10.80
C TYR A 270 -24.23 -27.25 -9.46
N LYS A 271 -23.34 -28.24 -9.48
CA LYS A 271 -22.82 -28.90 -8.28
C LYS A 271 -21.44 -28.39 -7.92
N ASP A 272 -21.22 -28.25 -6.62
CA ASP A 272 -19.91 -27.98 -6.06
C ASP A 272 -19.00 -29.21 -6.30
N PRO A 273 -17.82 -29.03 -6.95
CA PRO A 273 -16.95 -30.14 -7.33
C PRO A 273 -16.49 -31.00 -6.16
N GLU A 274 -16.35 -30.41 -4.97
CA GLU A 274 -15.86 -31.07 -3.76
C GLU A 274 -16.99 -31.81 -3.06
N THR A 275 -18.12 -31.14 -2.84
CA THR A 275 -19.21 -31.72 -2.05
C THR A 275 -20.18 -32.59 -2.86
N LYS A 276 -20.16 -32.46 -4.19
CA LYS A 276 -21.13 -33.05 -5.13
C LYS A 276 -22.59 -32.68 -4.85
N LYS A 277 -22.82 -31.63 -4.06
CA LYS A 277 -24.14 -31.06 -3.80
C LYS A 277 -24.37 -29.87 -4.71
N LEU A 278 -25.64 -29.57 -5.00
CA LEU A 278 -26.00 -28.33 -5.69
C LEU A 278 -25.47 -27.12 -4.92
N PHE A 279 -25.12 -26.06 -5.65
CA PHE A 279 -24.67 -24.82 -5.03
C PHE A 279 -25.70 -24.29 -4.01
N GLY A 280 -25.22 -23.65 -2.94
CA GLY A 280 -26.09 -23.18 -1.85
C GLY A 280 -27.15 -22.17 -2.29
N TRP A 281 -26.90 -21.43 -3.38
CA TRP A 281 -27.85 -20.50 -3.97
C TRP A 281 -28.87 -21.17 -4.91
N PHE A 282 -28.74 -22.47 -5.20
CA PHE A 282 -29.54 -23.17 -6.19
C PHE A 282 -30.88 -23.66 -5.62
N THR A 283 -32.01 -23.23 -6.19
CA THR A 283 -33.35 -23.59 -5.73
C THR A 283 -33.90 -24.80 -6.47
N THR A 284 -34.61 -25.70 -5.77
CA THR A 284 -35.16 -26.93 -6.35
C THR A 284 -36.63 -27.11 -6.03
N ALA A 285 -37.47 -27.33 -7.05
CA ALA A 285 -38.85 -27.76 -6.89
C ALA A 285 -39.10 -29.16 -7.46
N LEU A 286 -38.41 -29.53 -8.55
CA LEU A 286 -38.58 -30.83 -9.20
C LEU A 286 -38.00 -31.93 -8.31
N GLY A 287 -36.71 -31.86 -7.95
CA GLY A 287 -36.03 -32.71 -6.95
C GLY A 287 -36.18 -34.25 -7.04
N SER A 288 -37.03 -34.76 -7.93
CA SER A 288 -37.44 -36.14 -8.09
C SER A 288 -38.22 -36.31 -9.39
N LYS A 289 -38.10 -37.50 -10.00
CA LYS A 289 -38.84 -37.85 -11.22
C LYS A 289 -40.36 -37.65 -11.08
N LYS A 290 -40.92 -37.88 -9.90
CA LYS A 290 -42.38 -37.80 -9.65
C LYS A 290 -42.95 -36.39 -9.87
N LYS A 291 -42.15 -35.34 -9.66
CA LYS A 291 -42.60 -33.97 -9.86
C LYS A 291 -42.35 -33.45 -11.29
N LEU A 292 -41.58 -34.19 -12.11
CA LEU A 292 -41.30 -33.82 -13.48
C LEU A 292 -42.54 -33.92 -14.37
N ALA A 293 -43.31 -35.00 -14.28
CA ALA A 293 -44.53 -35.16 -15.09
C ALA A 293 -45.59 -34.07 -14.80
N PRO A 294 -45.94 -33.76 -13.54
CA PRO A 294 -46.82 -32.63 -13.23
C PRO A 294 -46.30 -31.30 -13.79
N PHE A 295 -44.99 -31.02 -13.65
CA PHE A 295 -44.39 -29.81 -14.21
C PHE A 295 -44.52 -29.73 -15.73
N LEU A 296 -44.27 -30.83 -16.44
CA LEU A 296 -44.41 -30.89 -17.90
C LEU A 296 -45.86 -30.69 -18.38
N GLN A 297 -46.83 -31.08 -17.55
CA GLN A 297 -48.26 -30.98 -17.87
C GLN A 297 -48.86 -29.61 -17.53
N GLU A 298 -48.49 -29.07 -16.36
CA GLU A 298 -49.17 -27.91 -15.75
C GLU A 298 -48.48 -26.58 -16.07
N ASN A 299 -47.17 -26.56 -16.29
CA ASN A 299 -46.42 -25.32 -16.45
C ASN A 299 -46.65 -24.70 -17.85
N GLU A 300 -47.12 -23.45 -17.89
CA GLU A 300 -47.43 -22.77 -19.16
C GLU A 300 -46.20 -22.52 -20.03
N ASN A 301 -45.01 -22.34 -19.43
CA ASN A 301 -43.78 -22.12 -20.19
C ASN A 301 -43.32 -23.39 -20.92
N VAL A 302 -43.66 -24.58 -20.42
CA VAL A 302 -43.38 -25.85 -21.09
C VAL A 302 -44.12 -25.96 -22.42
N ARG A 303 -45.37 -25.45 -22.49
CA ARG A 303 -46.22 -25.51 -23.70
C ARG A 303 -45.60 -24.78 -24.90
N ARG A 304 -44.67 -23.86 -24.66
CA ARG A 304 -43.92 -23.15 -25.71
C ARG A 304 -42.96 -24.06 -26.48
N PHE A 305 -42.57 -25.20 -25.89
CA PHE A 305 -41.59 -26.13 -26.45
C PHE A 305 -42.24 -27.43 -26.95
N GLY A 306 -43.44 -27.78 -26.50
CA GLY A 306 -44.04 -29.08 -26.82
C GLY A 306 -45.29 -29.39 -26.01
N THR A 307 -45.77 -30.62 -26.16
CA THR A 307 -46.91 -31.16 -25.41
C THR A 307 -46.52 -32.43 -24.68
N TYR A 308 -46.97 -32.54 -23.43
CA TYR A 308 -46.80 -33.74 -22.62
C TYR A 308 -48.03 -34.65 -22.74
N ASP A 309 -47.80 -35.91 -23.12
CA ASP A 309 -48.81 -36.98 -23.13
C ASP A 309 -48.72 -37.77 -21.83
N ALA A 310 -49.76 -37.68 -21.00
CA ALA A 310 -49.83 -38.34 -19.71
C ALA A 310 -50.03 -39.87 -19.82
N ASP A 311 -50.73 -40.34 -20.86
CA ASP A 311 -51.00 -41.77 -21.07
C ASP A 311 -49.75 -42.47 -21.62
N GLY A 312 -49.01 -41.80 -22.50
CA GLY A 312 -47.77 -42.30 -23.07
C GLY A 312 -46.50 -42.04 -22.25
N GLU A 313 -46.58 -41.21 -21.21
CA GLU A 313 -45.44 -40.69 -20.42
C GLU A 313 -44.29 -40.14 -21.30
N PHE A 314 -44.62 -39.39 -22.35
CA PHE A 314 -43.63 -38.74 -23.22
C PHE A 314 -43.95 -37.27 -23.49
N PHE A 315 -42.91 -36.49 -23.72
CA PHE A 315 -42.99 -35.12 -24.20
C PHE A 315 -42.69 -35.11 -25.71
N GLU A 316 -43.55 -34.50 -26.49
CA GLU A 316 -43.38 -34.31 -27.93
C GLU A 316 -43.01 -32.85 -28.21
N VAL A 317 -41.85 -32.64 -28.84
CA VAL A 317 -41.34 -31.30 -29.15
C VAL A 317 -42.11 -30.73 -30.33
N ASN A 318 -42.81 -29.62 -30.10
CA ASN A 318 -43.51 -28.90 -31.15
C ASN A 318 -42.50 -28.22 -32.08
N ALA A 319 -42.83 -28.10 -33.36
CA ALA A 319 -42.07 -27.23 -34.26
C ALA A 319 -42.10 -25.81 -33.69
N ILE A 320 -40.94 -25.29 -33.27
CA ILE A 320 -40.81 -23.88 -32.91
C ILE A 320 -41.04 -23.12 -34.22
N LYS A 321 -42.23 -22.54 -34.41
CA LYS A 321 -42.51 -21.66 -35.56
C LYS A 321 -41.40 -20.62 -35.61
N ASP A 322 -40.77 -20.50 -36.77
CA ASP A 322 -39.63 -19.63 -37.06
C ASP A 322 -39.62 -18.37 -36.21
N ARG A 323 -38.58 -18.20 -35.39
CA ARG A 323 -38.25 -16.87 -34.88
C ARG A 323 -37.88 -16.03 -36.10
N SER A 324 -38.81 -15.25 -36.61
CA SER A 324 -38.47 -14.14 -37.50
C SER A 324 -37.62 -13.16 -36.70
N VAL A 325 -36.30 -13.20 -36.89
CA VAL A 325 -35.41 -12.16 -36.40
C VAL A 325 -35.67 -10.93 -37.24
N VAL A 326 -36.40 -9.95 -36.70
CA VAL A 326 -36.42 -8.60 -37.25
C VAL A 326 -35.13 -7.93 -36.77
N ILE A 327 -34.15 -7.84 -37.66
CA ILE A 327 -33.01 -6.95 -37.47
C ILE A 327 -33.49 -5.56 -37.85
N ASP A 328 -33.83 -4.74 -36.87
CA ASP A 328 -34.00 -3.30 -37.08
C ASP A 328 -32.59 -2.70 -37.28
N GLY A 329 -32.26 -2.35 -38.52
CA GLY A 329 -31.01 -1.74 -38.93
C GLY A 329 -30.86 -0.26 -38.52
N SER A 330 -31.56 0.18 -37.49
CA SER A 330 -31.51 1.55 -36.99
C SER A 330 -30.45 1.71 -35.90
N ASN A 331 -29.19 1.45 -36.25
CA ASN A 331 -27.97 2.02 -35.64
C ASN A 331 -26.74 1.37 -36.31
N VAL A 332 -26.36 1.91 -37.46
CA VAL A 332 -25.01 1.81 -38.04
C VAL A 332 -24.27 3.11 -37.71
#